data_AF-A0A1H9RSY7-F1
#
_entry.id   AF-A0A1H9RSY7-F1
#
_cell.length_a   1.000
_cell.length_b   1.000
_cell.length_c   1.000
_cell.angle_alpha   90.00
_cell.angle_beta   90.00
_cell.angle_gamma   90.00
#
_symmetry.space_group_name_H-M   'P 1'
#
loop_
_entity.id
_entity.type
_entity.pdbx_description
1 polymer ?
#
loop_
_entity_poly.entity_id
_entity_poly.type
_entity_poly.pdbx_seq_one_letter_code
_entity_poly.pdbx_strand_id
1 'polypeptide(L)'
;MRDRLILTAIAGAAFLFLIFQFDLRSDLPYLTAVLILFALSFAIFIAFMHEFSRRWQLRLWIANGAAALFVPIIEGMIYIWVTVIIWLLLIGSMAAVYMLQSNQDKS
;
A
#
# COMPACT_ATOMS: atom_id res chain seq x y z
N MET A 1 -7.79 16.35 12.10
CA MET A 1 -7.38 16.74 10.72
C MET A 1 -5.88 16.95 10.60
N ARG A 2 -5.23 17.71 11.49
CA ARG A 2 -3.78 17.98 11.44
C ARG A 2 -2.92 16.72 11.51
N ASP A 3 -3.23 15.78 12.40
CA ASP A 3 -2.46 14.52 12.54
C ASP A 3 -2.59 13.60 11.32
N ARG A 4 -3.76 13.61 10.65
CA ARG A 4 -3.97 12.85 9.41
C ARG A 4 -3.08 13.39 8.29
N LEU A 5 -3.01 14.70 8.12
CA LEU A 5 -2.13 15.33 7.14
C LEU A 5 -0.65 15.01 7.39
N ILE A 6 -0.23 15.00 8.66
CA ILE A 6 1.14 14.65 9.04
C ILE A 6 1.43 13.18 8.69
N LEU A 7 0.53 12.26 9.02
CA LEU A 7 0.68 10.84 8.69
C LEU A 7 0.69 10.58 7.18
N THR A 8 -0.21 11.24 6.43
CA THR A 8 -0.22 11.15 4.96
C THR A 8 1.06 11.73 4.35
N ALA A 9 1.56 12.84 4.88
CA ALA A 9 2.81 13.45 4.41
C ALA A 9 4.03 12.57 4.71
N ILE A 10 4.10 11.97 5.92
CA ILE A 10 5.18 11.02 6.28
C ILE A 10 5.11 9.78 5.41
N ALA A 11 3.91 9.21 5.22
CA ALA A 11 3.72 8.04 4.35
C ALA A 11 4.11 8.37 2.90
N GLY A 12 3.69 9.52 2.39
CA GLY A 12 4.08 10.01 1.07
C GLY A 12 5.59 10.22 0.93
N ALA A 13 6.25 10.78 1.94
CA ALA A 13 7.70 11.02 1.94
C ALA A 13 8.51 9.72 1.99
N ALA A 14 8.12 8.77 2.85
CA ALA A 14 8.72 7.44 2.91
C ALA A 14 8.54 6.69 1.58
N PHE A 15 7.42 6.93 0.89
CA PHE A 15 7.16 6.31 -0.40
C PHE A 15 7.94 6.95 -1.55
N LEU A 16 8.02 8.28 -1.60
CA LEU A 16 8.88 8.99 -2.55
C LEU A 16 10.32 8.53 -2.38
N PHE A 17 10.80 8.40 -1.14
CA PHE A 17 12.12 7.85 -0.85
C PHE A 17 12.30 6.44 -1.44
N LEU A 18 11.32 5.54 -1.27
CA LEU A 18 11.35 4.21 -1.92
C LEU A 18 11.40 4.31 -3.45
N ILE A 19 10.57 5.15 -4.07
CA ILE A 19 10.57 5.35 -5.53
C ILE A 19 11.93 5.85 -6.03
N PHE A 20 12.53 6.82 -5.34
CA PHE A 20 13.86 7.34 -5.68
C PHE A 20 14.99 6.35 -5.37
N GLN A 21 14.83 5.47 -4.38
CA GLN A 21 15.82 4.44 -4.07
C GLN A 21 15.88 3.35 -5.14
N PHE A 22 14.75 3.00 -5.76
CA PHE A 22 14.71 2.14 -6.94
C PHE A 22 15.09 2.87 -8.23
N ASP A 23 15.41 4.17 -8.12
CA ASP A 23 16.06 5.02 -9.11
C ASP A 23 15.60 4.75 -10.53
N LEU A 24 14.28 4.84 -10.75
CA LEU A 24 13.59 4.72 -12.04
C LEU A 24 14.27 3.76 -13.02
N ARG A 25 14.73 2.62 -12.49
CA ARG A 25 15.57 1.69 -13.21
C ARG A 25 14.75 1.22 -14.39
N SER A 26 15.07 1.72 -15.59
CA SER A 26 14.32 1.45 -16.81
C SER A 26 14.27 -0.05 -17.13
N ASP A 27 15.17 -0.81 -16.49
CA ASP A 27 15.23 -2.27 -16.46
C ASP A 27 14.09 -2.94 -15.68
N LEU A 28 13.34 -2.25 -14.82
CA LEU A 28 12.27 -2.82 -13.98
C LEU A 28 10.94 -2.03 -14.07
N PRO A 29 10.36 -1.89 -15.27
CA PRO A 29 9.19 -1.04 -15.49
C PRO A 29 7.93 -1.55 -14.78
N TYR A 30 7.75 -2.87 -14.64
CA TYR A 30 6.59 -3.45 -13.97
C TYR A 30 6.69 -3.24 -12.45
N LEU A 31 7.84 -3.52 -11.85
CA LEU A 31 8.05 -3.28 -10.42
C LEU A 31 7.79 -1.81 -10.07
N THR A 32 8.30 -0.89 -10.87
CA THR A 32 8.09 0.55 -10.67
C THR A 32 6.61 0.92 -10.73
N ALA A 33 5.86 0.40 -11.71
CA ALA A 33 4.43 0.63 -11.82
C ALA A 33 3.66 0.08 -10.61
N VAL A 34 3.99 -1.13 -10.15
CA VAL A 34 3.35 -1.74 -8.96
C VAL A 34 3.63 -0.91 -7.71
N LEU A 35 4.86 -0.46 -7.51
CA LEU A 35 5.22 0.40 -6.38
C LEU A 35 4.44 1.72 -6.42
N ILE A 36 4.35 2.39 -7.58
CA ILE A 36 3.59 3.64 -7.71
C ILE A 36 2.09 3.42 -7.43
N LEU A 37 1.48 2.38 -8.00
CA LEU A 37 0.07 2.05 -7.77
C LEU A 37 -0.19 1.74 -6.29
N PHE A 38 0.71 1.00 -5.66
CA PHE A 38 0.64 0.70 -4.24
C PHE A 38 0.80 1.95 -3.38
N ALA A 39 1.73 2.85 -3.74
CA ALA A 39 1.92 4.15 -3.10
C ALA A 39 0.63 4.95 -3.00
N LEU A 40 0.02 5.14 -4.16
CA LEU A 40 -1.16 5.96 -4.32
C LEU A 40 -2.32 5.33 -3.56
N SER A 41 -2.50 4.02 -3.71
CA SER A 41 -3.50 3.25 -2.96
C SER A 41 -3.32 3.40 -1.45
N PHE A 42 -2.09 3.31 -0.95
CA PHE A 42 -1.79 3.37 0.47
C PHE A 42 -1.90 4.80 1.05
N ALA A 43 -1.49 5.81 0.30
CA ALA A 43 -1.68 7.21 0.68
C ALA A 43 -3.17 7.56 0.78
N ILE A 44 -3.97 7.14 -0.21
CA ILE A 44 -5.43 7.29 -0.20
C ILE A 44 -6.02 6.52 0.98
N PHE A 45 -5.54 5.30 1.25
CA PHE A 45 -5.94 4.51 2.41
C PHE A 45 -5.75 5.31 3.71
N ILE A 46 -4.55 5.83 3.98
CA ILE A 46 -4.27 6.60 5.21
C ILE A 46 -5.14 7.85 5.31
N ALA A 47 -5.32 8.58 4.19
CA ALA A 47 -6.10 9.82 4.19
C ALA A 47 -7.58 9.59 4.54
N PHE A 48 -8.16 8.47 4.07
CA PHE A 48 -9.60 8.21 4.11
C PHE A 48 -9.99 6.93 4.86
N MET A 49 -9.09 6.31 5.66
CA MET A 49 -9.35 5.01 6.30
C MET A 49 -10.60 4.98 7.20
N HIS A 50 -10.99 6.12 7.77
CA HIS A 50 -12.20 6.24 8.60
C HIS A 50 -13.51 6.26 7.80
N GLU A 51 -13.44 6.55 6.50
CA GLU A 51 -14.59 6.71 5.61
C GLU A 51 -14.77 5.49 4.70
N PHE A 52 -13.83 4.54 4.72
CA PHE A 52 -13.89 3.37 3.86
C PHE A 52 -14.83 2.28 4.35
N SER A 53 -15.69 1.84 3.44
CA SER A 53 -16.44 0.60 3.60
C SER A 53 -15.51 -0.63 3.48
N ARG A 54 -15.87 -1.73 4.16
CA ARG A 54 -15.16 -3.03 4.03
C ARG A 54 -15.04 -3.49 2.57
N ARG A 55 -16.05 -3.23 1.75
CA ARG A 55 -16.05 -3.57 0.31
C ARG A 55 -14.96 -2.83 -0.45
N TRP A 56 -14.75 -1.55 -0.15
CA TRP A 56 -13.72 -0.76 -0.82
C TRP A 56 -12.32 -1.25 -0.44
N GLN A 57 -12.11 -1.57 0.84
CA GLN A 57 -10.84 -2.11 1.29
C GLN A 57 -10.51 -3.47 0.67
N LEU A 58 -11.50 -4.36 0.54
CA LEU A 58 -11.33 -5.64 -0.14
C LEU A 58 -10.90 -5.45 -1.60
N ARG A 59 -11.48 -4.47 -2.31
CA ARG A 59 -11.09 -4.15 -3.69
C ARG A 59 -9.66 -3.63 -3.78
N LEU A 60 -9.26 -2.75 -2.88
CA LEU A 60 -7.88 -2.23 -2.83
C LEU A 60 -6.89 -3.35 -2.56
N TRP A 61 -7.23 -4.26 -1.65
CA TRP A 61 -6.41 -5.41 -1.31
C TRP A 61 -6.26 -6.38 -2.48
N ILE A 62 -7.36 -6.72 -3.17
CA ILE A 62 -7.32 -7.60 -4.34
C ILE A 62 -6.49 -6.95 -5.47
N ALA A 63 -6.72 -5.67 -5.78
CA ALA A 63 -6.01 -4.98 -6.86
C ALA A 63 -4.50 -4.91 -6.59
N ASN A 64 -4.09 -4.48 -5.40
CA ASN A 64 -2.68 -4.35 -5.05
C ASN A 64 -2.02 -5.71 -4.82
N GLY A 65 -2.73 -6.67 -4.20
CA GLY A 65 -2.24 -8.02 -3.97
C GLY A 65 -2.01 -8.78 -5.27
N ALA A 66 -2.93 -8.67 -6.23
CA ALA A 66 -2.77 -9.25 -7.56
C ALA A 66 -1.57 -8.64 -8.30
N ALA A 67 -1.45 -7.30 -8.31
CA ALA A 67 -0.32 -6.62 -8.93
C ALA A 67 1.03 -7.04 -8.30
N ALA A 68 1.10 -7.11 -6.97
CA ALA A 68 2.30 -7.53 -6.25
C ALA A 68 2.68 -9.00 -6.51
N LEU A 69 1.70 -9.89 -6.70
CA LEU A 69 1.94 -11.32 -6.94
C LEU A 69 2.71 -11.57 -8.24
N PHE A 70 2.50 -10.75 -9.27
CA PHE A 70 3.15 -10.90 -10.56
C PHE A 70 4.56 -10.31 -10.62
N VAL A 71 4.98 -9.51 -9.64
CA VAL A 71 6.32 -8.89 -9.61
C VAL A 71 7.44 -9.93 -9.76
N PRO A 72 7.54 -11.00 -8.93
CA PRO A 72 8.61 -11.99 -9.06
C PRO A 72 8.50 -12.85 -10.32
N ILE A 73 7.31 -12.92 -10.92
CA ILE A 73 7.06 -13.68 -12.15
C ILE A 73 7.59 -12.90 -13.36
N ILE A 74 7.36 -11.59 -13.41
CA ILE A 74 7.71 -10.72 -14.54
C ILE A 74 9.16 -10.23 -14.43
N GLU A 75 9.56 -9.73 -13.25
CA GLU A 75 10.85 -9.06 -13.04
C GLU A 75 11.91 -10.00 -12.44
N GLY A 76 11.51 -11.21 -12.03
CA GLY A 76 12.39 -12.26 -11.54
C GLY A 76 12.29 -12.51 -10.03
N MET A 77 12.61 -13.74 -9.65
CA MET A 77 12.42 -14.26 -8.29
C MET A 77 13.18 -13.51 -7.20
N ILE A 78 14.23 -12.76 -7.55
CA ILE A 78 14.98 -11.92 -6.59
C ILE A 78 14.09 -10.85 -5.92
N TYR A 79 13.02 -10.42 -6.59
CA TYR A 79 12.09 -9.40 -6.09
C TYR A 79 10.94 -9.96 -5.25
N ILE A 80 10.96 -11.26 -4.92
CA ILE A 80 9.95 -11.87 -4.04
C ILE A 80 9.83 -11.13 -2.70
N TRP A 81 10.94 -10.58 -2.19
CA TRP A 81 10.96 -9.81 -0.96
C TRP A 81 10.11 -8.54 -1.04
N VAL A 82 10.08 -7.88 -2.20
CA VAL A 82 9.23 -6.69 -2.41
C VAL A 82 7.76 -7.08 -2.34
N THR A 83 7.39 -8.19 -2.98
CA THR A 83 6.03 -8.75 -2.87
C THR A 83 5.68 -9.04 -1.42
N VAL A 84 6.56 -9.72 -0.69
CA VAL A 84 6.32 -10.03 0.74
C VAL A 84 6.08 -8.75 1.56
N ILE A 85 6.87 -7.70 1.34
CA ILE A 85 6.70 -6.41 2.03
C ILE A 85 5.33 -5.78 1.70
N ILE A 86 4.95 -5.73 0.42
CA ILE A 86 3.64 -5.19 0.00
C ILE A 86 2.50 -5.97 0.68
N TRP A 87 2.60 -7.31 0.70
CA TRP A 87 1.60 -8.17 1.34
C TRP A 87 1.50 -7.95 2.85
N LEU A 88 2.63 -7.78 3.55
CA LEU A 88 2.63 -7.44 4.98
C LEU A 88 1.94 -6.10 5.25
N LEU A 89 2.20 -5.08 4.44
CA LEU A 89 1.55 -3.77 4.56
C LEU A 89 0.04 -3.86 4.29
N LEU A 90 -0.37 -4.65 3.29
CA LEU A 90 -1.77 -4.91 2.99
C LEU A 90 -2.49 -5.59 4.15
N ILE A 91 -1.89 -6.62 4.77
CA ILE A 91 -2.43 -7.28 5.97
C ILE A 91 -2.53 -6.29 7.14
N GLY A 92 -1.48 -5.49 7.37
CA GLY A 92 -1.48 -4.44 8.38
C GLY A 92 -2.61 -3.43 8.19
N SER A 93 -2.89 -3.03 6.94
CA SER A 93 -4.00 -2.12 6.62
C SER A 93 -5.37 -2.73 6.98
N MET A 94 -5.56 -4.03 6.75
CA MET A 94 -6.79 -4.75 7.12
C MET A 94 -6.97 -4.80 8.63
N ALA A 95 -5.90 -5.12 9.37
CA ALA A 95 -5.92 -5.12 10.82
C ALA A 95 -6.29 -3.73 11.36
N ALA A 96 -5.71 -2.66 10.80
CA ALA A 96 -5.99 -1.29 11.21
C ALA A 96 -7.47 -0.91 11.05
N VAL A 97 -8.11 -1.26 9.93
CA VAL A 97 -9.54 -0.97 9.73
C VAL A 97 -10.42 -1.84 10.61
N TYR A 98 -10.08 -3.11 10.80
CA TYR A 98 -10.81 -3.97 11.71
C TYR A 98 -10.82 -3.39 13.14
N MET A 99 -9.65 -2.94 13.62
CA MET A 99 -9.53 -2.29 14.93
C MET A 99 -10.34 -0.99 15.00
N LEU A 100 -10.29 -0.14 13.96
CA LEU A 100 -11.08 1.08 13.91
C LEU A 100 -12.59 0.82 13.99
N GLN A 101 -13.10 -0.10 13.18
CA GLN A 101 -14.53 -0.44 13.18
C GLN A 101 -14.96 -1.06 14.51
N SER A 102 -14.14 -1.96 15.07
CA SER A 102 -14.45 -2.59 16.36
C SER A 102 -14.53 -1.61 17.54
N ASN A 103 -13.84 -0.47 17.44
CA ASN A 103 -13.89 0.59 18.44
C ASN A 103 -15.11 1.51 18.26
N GLN A 104 -15.60 1.68 17.04
CA GLN A 104 -16.83 2.44 16.77
C GLN A 104 -18.08 1.71 17.25
N ASP A 105 -18.11 0.37 17.16
CA ASP A 105 -19.24 -0.43 17.67
C ASP A 105 -19.36 -0.42 19.20
N LYS A 106 -18.33 0.05 19.92
CA LYS A 106 -18.26 0.11 21.39
C LYS A 106 -18.56 1.49 21.97
N SER A 107 -18.62 2.54 21.15
CA SER A 107 -18.88 3.93 21.57
C SER A 107 -20.33 4.32 21.30
#